data_AF-A0A7C4V126-F1
#
_entry.id   AF-A0A7C4V126-F1
#
_cell.length_a   1.000
_cell.length_b   1.000
_cell.length_c   1.000
_cell.angle_alpha   90.00
_cell.angle_beta   90.00
_cell.angle_gamma   90.00
#
_symmetry.space_group_name_H-M   'P 1'
#
loop_
_entity.id
_entity.type
_entity.pdbx_description
1 polymer ?
#
loop_
_entity_poly.entity_id
_entity_poly.type
_entity_poly.pdbx_seq_one_letter_code
_entity_poly.pdbx_strand_id
1 'polypeptide(L)'
;MEVVIYTTPTCPYCRQAKEFLRQKGIPFTEKDVASNPAYAQEMIQVSGQRGVPVLIINGQVIVGFNRPLIEQALASAGTAGAGRPRLGASVADAAKVAAKYGLGVYQGAYVGQVTPGSPADRAGIRVGDVILGMAGYSIQNADDVQHLVERMTPGQSVPVVVWRDGRQIQLEVRF
;
A
#
# COMPACT_ATOMS: atom_id res chain seq x y z
N MET A 1 -2.69 -9.82 3.45
CA MET A 1 -2.57 -10.18 2.02
C MET A 1 -3.41 -11.42 1.81
N GLU A 2 -4.48 -11.29 1.02
CA GLU A 2 -5.41 -12.39 0.78
C GLU A 2 -5.24 -12.86 -0.68
N VAL A 3 -4.83 -14.12 -0.82
CA VAL A 3 -4.67 -14.79 -2.11
C VAL A 3 -5.58 -16.01 -2.08
N VAL A 4 -6.57 -16.03 -2.96
CA VAL A 4 -7.45 -17.18 -3.17
C VAL A 4 -7.18 -17.75 -4.55
N ILE A 5 -7.02 -19.06 -4.65
CA ILE A 5 -6.86 -19.75 -5.93
C ILE A 5 -7.95 -20.81 -6.07
N TYR A 6 -8.70 -20.71 -7.15
CA TYR A 6 -9.67 -21.72 -7.57
C TYR A 6 -8.97 -22.74 -8.44
N THR A 7 -9.04 -24.01 -8.03
CA THR A 7 -8.32 -25.10 -8.68
C THR A 7 -9.22 -26.29 -8.95
N THR A 8 -8.71 -27.20 -9.78
CA THR A 8 -9.21 -28.57 -9.86
C THR A 8 -8.03 -29.55 -9.75
N PRO A 9 -8.24 -30.79 -9.29
CA PRO A 9 -7.16 -31.76 -9.07
C PRO A 9 -6.36 -32.10 -10.35
N THR A 10 -7.03 -32.05 -11.51
CA THR A 10 -6.47 -32.49 -12.79
C THR A 10 -5.81 -31.36 -13.59
N CYS A 11 -5.99 -30.09 -13.21
CA CYS A 11 -5.53 -28.97 -14.01
C CYS A 11 -4.00 -28.72 -13.87
N PRO A 12 -3.23 -28.79 -14.98
CA PRO A 12 -1.78 -28.57 -14.94
C PRO A 12 -1.41 -27.12 -14.61
N TYR A 13 -2.19 -26.14 -15.07
CA TYR A 13 -1.96 -24.73 -14.78
C TYR A 13 -2.27 -24.37 -13.33
N CYS A 14 -3.21 -25.07 -12.68
CA CYS A 14 -3.45 -24.92 -11.24
C CYS A 14 -2.21 -25.33 -10.44
N ARG A 15 -1.53 -26.42 -10.82
CA ARG A 15 -0.28 -26.84 -10.17
C ARG A 15 0.81 -25.79 -10.33
N GLN A 16 1.02 -25.29 -11.56
CA GLN A 16 2.00 -24.23 -11.84
C GLN A 16 1.73 -22.97 -11.02
N ALA A 17 0.49 -22.52 -10.93
CA ALA A 17 0.11 -21.36 -10.14
C ALA A 17 0.39 -21.56 -8.64
N LYS A 18 0.06 -22.73 -8.09
CA LYS A 18 0.36 -23.06 -6.68
C LYS A 18 1.85 -23.14 -6.40
N GLU A 19 2.62 -23.78 -7.27
CA GLU A 19 4.08 -23.87 -7.14
C GLU A 19 4.71 -22.49 -7.19
N PHE A 20 4.27 -21.63 -8.12
CA PHE A 20 4.74 -20.25 -8.21
C PHE A 20 4.49 -19.46 -6.91
N LEU A 21 3.29 -19.54 -6.35
CA LEU A 21 2.96 -18.88 -5.08
C LEU A 21 3.79 -19.44 -3.91
N ARG A 22 4.01 -20.76 -3.84
CA ARG A 22 4.87 -21.40 -2.83
C ARG A 22 6.33 -20.97 -2.94
N GLN A 23 6.88 -20.91 -4.16
CA GLN A 23 8.26 -20.45 -4.41
C GLN A 23 8.46 -19.00 -3.97
N LYS A 24 7.43 -18.17 -4.08
CA LYS A 24 7.45 -16.77 -3.62
C LYS A 24 7.19 -16.63 -2.11
N GLY A 25 6.93 -17.72 -1.39
CA GLY A 25 6.64 -17.70 0.06
C GLY A 25 5.29 -17.07 0.41
N ILE A 26 4.33 -17.08 -0.52
CA ILE A 26 3.06 -16.37 -0.37
C ILE A 26 1.99 -17.35 0.15
N PRO A 27 1.37 -17.09 1.31
CA PRO A 27 0.26 -17.91 1.79
C PRO A 27 -0.96 -17.70 0.88
N PHE A 28 -1.66 -18.79 0.57
CA PHE A 28 -2.88 -18.75 -0.25
C PHE A 28 -3.92 -19.77 0.24
N THR A 29 -5.18 -19.45 -0.03
CA THR A 29 -6.32 -20.35 0.20
C THR A 29 -6.65 -21.05 -1.12
N GLU A 30 -6.57 -22.37 -1.12
CA GLU A 30 -7.00 -23.19 -2.26
C GLU A 30 -8.49 -23.54 -2.13
N LYS A 31 -9.27 -23.21 -3.15
CA LYS A 31 -10.68 -23.56 -3.28
C LYS A 31 -10.84 -24.53 -4.45
N ASP A 32 -11.04 -25.81 -4.14
CA ASP A 32 -11.29 -26.84 -5.16
C ASP A 32 -12.74 -26.75 -5.66
N VAL A 33 -12.91 -26.33 -6.91
CA VAL A 33 -14.23 -26.19 -7.54
C VAL A 33 -14.78 -27.50 -8.08
N ALA A 34 -13.95 -28.54 -8.24
CA ALA A 34 -14.41 -29.87 -8.64
C ALA A 34 -15.07 -30.59 -7.46
N SER A 35 -14.51 -30.41 -6.26
CA SER A 35 -15.02 -31.05 -5.04
C SER A 35 -16.16 -30.26 -4.37
N ASN A 36 -16.28 -28.94 -4.63
CA ASN A 36 -17.29 -28.09 -4.02
C ASN A 36 -18.02 -27.19 -5.04
N PRO A 37 -19.29 -27.48 -5.36
CA PRO A 37 -20.09 -26.68 -6.28
C PRO A 37 -20.28 -25.21 -5.85
N ALA A 38 -20.27 -24.92 -4.56
CA ALA A 38 -20.40 -23.54 -4.07
C ALA A 38 -19.19 -22.68 -4.47
N TYR A 39 -17.98 -23.25 -4.42
CA TYR A 39 -16.77 -22.56 -4.90
C TYR A 39 -16.76 -22.39 -6.41
N ALA A 40 -17.32 -23.34 -7.15
CA ALA A 40 -17.50 -23.19 -8.59
C ALA A 40 -18.43 -22.01 -8.92
N GLN A 41 -19.54 -21.89 -8.19
CA GLN A 41 -20.50 -20.81 -8.38
C GLN A 41 -19.91 -19.46 -7.94
N GLU A 42 -19.21 -19.41 -6.82
CA GLU A 42 -18.46 -18.22 -6.37
C GLU A 42 -17.47 -17.76 -7.45
N MET A 43 -16.63 -18.68 -7.95
CA MET A 43 -15.66 -18.41 -9.02
C MET A 43 -16.34 -17.81 -10.26
N ILE A 44 -17.46 -18.39 -10.71
CA ILE A 44 -18.21 -17.90 -11.87
C ILE A 44 -18.78 -16.50 -11.62
N GLN A 45 -19.31 -16.24 -10.42
CA GLN A 45 -19.85 -14.93 -10.07
C GLN A 45 -18.77 -13.84 -10.06
N VAL A 46 -17.58 -14.12 -9.54
CA VAL A 46 -16.51 -13.12 -9.45
C VAL A 46 -15.76 -12.92 -10.76
N SER A 47 -15.58 -13.98 -11.56
CA SER A 47 -14.70 -13.94 -12.74
C SER A 47 -15.45 -13.95 -14.07
N GLY A 48 -16.73 -14.33 -14.07
CA GLY A 48 -17.49 -14.64 -15.29
C GLY A 48 -16.99 -15.90 -16.02
N GLN A 49 -15.99 -16.60 -15.48
CA GLN A 49 -15.36 -17.76 -16.12
C GLN A 49 -15.88 -19.07 -15.53
N ARG A 50 -15.98 -20.09 -16.39
CA ARG A 50 -16.32 -21.47 -16.02
C ARG A 50 -15.10 -22.39 -15.90
N GLY A 51 -13.90 -21.86 -16.19
CA GLY A 51 -12.65 -22.61 -16.21
C GLY A 51 -11.68 -22.19 -15.12
N VAL A 52 -10.82 -23.13 -14.70
CA VAL A 52 -9.70 -22.91 -13.77
C VAL A 52 -8.36 -22.91 -14.51
N PRO A 53 -7.29 -22.29 -13.97
CA PRO A 53 -7.22 -21.60 -12.68
C PRO A 53 -7.80 -20.19 -12.72
N VAL A 54 -8.41 -19.76 -11.61
CA VAL A 54 -8.75 -18.35 -11.35
C VAL A 54 -8.09 -17.96 -10.04
N LEU A 55 -7.38 -16.84 -10.02
CA LEU A 55 -6.74 -16.29 -8.84
C LEU A 55 -7.43 -14.99 -8.46
N ILE A 56 -7.68 -14.81 -7.18
CA ILE A 56 -8.04 -13.51 -6.60
C ILE A 56 -6.86 -13.08 -5.75
N ILE A 57 -6.25 -11.95 -6.11
CA ILE A 57 -5.13 -11.36 -5.38
C ILE A 57 -5.56 -9.95 -4.97
N ASN A 58 -5.84 -9.74 -3.69
CA ASN A 58 -6.33 -8.47 -3.14
C ASN A 58 -7.55 -7.89 -3.89
N GLY A 59 -8.51 -8.74 -4.23
CA GLY A 59 -9.72 -8.35 -4.97
C GLY A 59 -9.53 -8.24 -6.48
N GLN A 60 -8.30 -8.31 -7.00
CA GLN A 60 -8.07 -8.40 -8.43
C GLN A 60 -8.26 -9.84 -8.91
N VAL A 61 -9.19 -10.05 -9.84
CA VAL A 61 -9.45 -11.34 -10.47
C VAL A 61 -8.49 -11.53 -11.65
N ILE A 62 -7.76 -12.64 -11.64
CA ILE A 62 -6.80 -13.04 -12.67
C ILE A 62 -7.24 -14.40 -13.21
N VAL A 63 -7.53 -14.44 -14.50
CA VAL A 63 -7.95 -15.66 -15.19
C VAL A 63 -6.72 -16.35 -15.78
N GLY A 64 -6.57 -17.64 -15.48
CA GLY A 64 -5.46 -18.45 -15.95
C GLY A 64 -4.14 -18.21 -15.20
N PHE A 65 -3.10 -18.92 -15.64
CA PHE A 65 -1.74 -18.71 -15.14
C PHE A 65 -1.02 -17.68 -16.01
N ASN A 66 -1.26 -16.39 -15.76
CA ASN A 66 -0.54 -15.30 -16.39
C ASN A 66 0.52 -14.76 -15.42
N ARG A 67 1.76 -15.23 -15.57
CA ARG A 67 2.86 -14.89 -14.67
C ARG A 67 3.09 -13.37 -14.53
N PRO A 68 3.18 -12.56 -15.62
CA PRO A 68 3.30 -11.11 -15.50
C PRO A 68 2.18 -10.45 -14.69
N LEU A 69 0.92 -10.82 -14.94
CA LEU A 69 -0.22 -10.25 -14.21
C LEU A 69 -0.24 -10.67 -12.75
N ILE A 70 0.10 -11.93 -12.46
CA ILE A 70 0.23 -12.43 -11.10
C ILE A 70 1.36 -11.67 -10.39
N GLU A 71 2.54 -11.54 -11.00
CA GLU A 71 3.65 -10.75 -10.45
C GLU A 71 3.25 -9.29 -10.21
N GLN A 72 2.50 -8.67 -11.12
CA GLN A 72 2.00 -7.30 -10.95
C GLN A 72 0.96 -7.19 -9.83
N ALA A 73 0.05 -8.15 -9.70
CA ALA A 73 -0.96 -8.18 -8.64
C ALA A 73 -0.34 -8.46 -7.26
N LEU A 74 0.71 -9.29 -7.22
CA LEU A 74 1.50 -9.52 -6.02
C LEU A 74 2.42 -8.32 -5.70
N ALA A 75 2.96 -7.64 -6.71
CA ALA A 75 3.78 -6.43 -6.53
C ALA A 75 2.94 -5.24 -6.10
N SER A 76 1.71 -5.11 -6.60
CA SER A 76 0.72 -4.16 -6.10
C SER A 76 0.19 -4.56 -4.73
N ALA A 77 0.27 -5.83 -4.31
CA ALA A 77 0.15 -6.19 -2.89
C ALA A 77 1.27 -5.59 -2.02
N GLY A 78 2.44 -5.35 -2.61
CA GLY A 78 3.54 -4.58 -2.00
C GLY A 78 3.23 -3.09 -1.81
N THR A 79 2.10 -2.58 -2.31
CA THR A 79 1.57 -1.26 -1.94
C THR A 79 0.61 -1.33 -0.74
N ALA A 80 0.51 -2.46 -0.03
CA ALA A 80 -0.18 -2.54 1.28
C ALA A 80 0.71 -3.07 2.43
N GLY A 81 1.91 -3.60 2.17
CA GLY A 81 2.86 -3.93 3.24
C GLY A 81 4.17 -4.50 2.71
N ALA A 82 5.30 -3.93 3.15
CA ALA A 82 6.68 -4.32 2.85
C ALA A 82 7.14 -4.15 1.39
N GLY A 83 7.74 -2.99 1.09
CA GLY A 83 8.59 -2.83 -0.11
C GLY A 83 8.85 -1.40 -0.52
N ARG A 84 7.90 -0.49 -0.28
CA ARG A 84 8.10 0.96 -0.43
C ARG A 84 7.84 1.63 0.91
N PRO A 85 8.79 2.40 1.46
CA PRO A 85 8.57 3.12 2.68
C PRO A 85 7.39 4.07 2.48
N ARG A 86 6.58 4.21 3.53
CA ARG A 86 5.45 5.14 3.54
C ARG A 86 5.43 5.87 4.85
N LEU A 87 5.17 7.17 4.78
CA LEU A 87 4.95 7.98 5.97
C LEU A 87 3.64 7.55 6.68
N GLY A 88 2.62 7.17 5.90
CA GLY A 88 1.29 6.82 6.40
C GLY A 88 0.46 8.04 6.82
N ALA A 89 0.71 9.17 6.16
CA ALA A 89 -0.09 10.36 6.21
C ALA A 89 -0.47 10.80 4.79
N SER A 90 -1.67 11.35 4.60
CA SER A 90 -2.03 12.02 3.35
C SER A 90 -1.52 13.45 3.40
N VAL A 91 -0.84 13.86 2.33
CA VAL A 91 -0.24 15.19 2.20
C VAL A 91 -0.80 15.94 1.01
N ALA A 92 -0.94 17.25 1.16
CA ALA A 92 -1.30 18.19 0.09
C ALA A 92 -0.39 19.42 0.16
N ASP A 93 -0.26 20.16 -0.94
CA ASP A 93 0.59 21.34 -0.95
C ASP A 93 0.04 22.40 0.00
N ALA A 94 0.87 22.85 0.96
CA ALA A 94 0.49 23.88 1.91
C ALA A 94 -0.01 25.14 1.18
N ALA A 95 0.66 25.54 0.10
CA ALA A 95 0.26 26.68 -0.74
C ALA A 95 -1.20 26.62 -1.21
N LYS A 96 -1.71 25.43 -1.52
CA LYS A 96 -3.08 25.23 -2.05
C LYS A 96 -4.14 25.26 -0.95
N VAL A 97 -3.76 24.96 0.30
CA VAL A 97 -4.69 24.78 1.41
C VAL A 97 -4.56 25.85 2.51
N ALA A 98 -3.47 26.61 2.51
CA ALA A 98 -3.14 27.59 3.55
C ALA A 98 -4.21 28.67 3.72
N ALA A 99 -4.75 29.22 2.63
CA ALA A 99 -5.82 30.21 2.69
C ALA A 99 -7.12 29.65 3.28
N LYS A 100 -7.42 28.37 3.02
CA LYS A 100 -8.63 27.70 3.50
C LYS A 100 -8.57 27.38 4.99
N TYR A 101 -7.39 26.98 5.49
CA TYR A 101 -7.22 26.51 6.87
C TYR A 101 -6.45 27.48 7.77
N GLY A 102 -6.06 28.65 7.29
CA GLY A 102 -5.40 29.69 8.09
C GLY A 102 -4.02 29.27 8.64
N LEU A 103 -3.25 28.49 7.86
CA LEU A 103 -2.04 27.81 8.36
C LEU A 103 -0.89 28.75 8.75
N GLY A 104 -0.89 29.99 8.27
CA GLY A 104 0.21 30.95 8.47
C GLY A 104 1.52 30.60 7.75
N VAL A 105 1.58 29.43 7.10
CA VAL A 105 2.69 28.96 6.27
C VAL A 105 2.15 28.52 4.91
N TYR A 106 2.87 28.91 3.86
CA TYR A 106 2.50 28.63 2.46
C TYR A 106 3.45 27.64 1.78
N GLN A 107 4.56 27.29 2.45
CA GLN A 107 5.53 26.32 1.98
C GLN A 107 5.42 25.06 2.84
N GLY A 108 5.62 23.90 2.21
CA GLY A 108 5.58 22.60 2.87
C GLY A 108 4.42 21.72 2.44
N ALA A 109 4.30 20.58 3.12
CA ALA A 109 3.27 19.59 2.88
C ALA A 109 2.28 19.55 4.05
N TYR A 110 1.04 19.96 3.80
CA TYR A 110 -0.04 19.91 4.78
C TYR A 110 -0.54 18.47 4.98
N VAL A 111 -0.69 18.05 6.23
CA VAL A 111 -1.17 16.73 6.63
C VAL A 111 -2.69 16.76 6.81
N GLY A 112 -3.40 16.04 5.93
CA GLY A 112 -4.88 15.97 5.96
C GLY A 112 -5.43 14.76 6.70
N GLN A 113 -4.72 13.64 6.71
CA GLN A 113 -5.10 12.42 7.39
C GLN A 113 -3.85 11.68 7.86
N VAL A 114 -3.94 11.00 9.00
CA VAL A 114 -2.89 10.10 9.49
C VAL A 114 -3.49 8.72 9.70
N THR A 115 -2.85 7.70 9.14
CA THR A 115 -3.28 6.31 9.30
C THR A 115 -2.84 5.80 10.68
N PRO A 116 -3.75 5.27 11.51
CA PRO A 116 -3.39 4.72 12.82
C PRO A 116 -2.32 3.63 12.73
N GLY A 117 -1.37 3.66 13.65
CA GLY A 117 -0.24 2.73 13.71
C GLY A 117 0.83 2.94 12.63
N SER A 118 0.73 3.98 11.79
CA SER A 118 1.73 4.31 10.78
C SER A 118 3.01 4.95 11.37
N PRO A 119 4.12 5.04 10.61
CA PRO A 119 5.29 5.83 11.01
C PRO A 119 4.96 7.26 11.45
N ALA A 120 4.07 7.95 10.73
CA ALA A 120 3.62 9.29 11.08
C ALA A 120 2.88 9.34 12.41
N ASP A 121 1.94 8.41 12.61
CA ASP A 121 1.16 8.31 13.85
C ASP A 121 2.08 8.04 15.06
N ARG A 122 2.99 7.08 14.94
CA ARG A 122 3.96 6.74 15.99
C ARG A 122 4.92 7.88 16.30
N ALA A 123 5.25 8.70 15.30
CA ALA A 123 6.07 9.90 15.47
C ALA A 123 5.30 11.08 16.07
N GLY A 124 3.98 10.99 16.21
CA GLY A 124 3.14 12.05 16.74
C GLY A 124 2.81 13.16 15.73
N ILE A 125 2.92 12.88 14.43
CA ILE A 125 2.40 13.75 13.36
C ILE A 125 0.86 13.71 13.43
N ARG A 126 0.23 14.87 13.23
CA ARG A 126 -1.22 15.05 13.37
C ARG A 126 -1.82 15.74 12.15
N VAL A 127 -3.11 15.54 11.97
CA VAL A 127 -3.90 16.33 11.02
C VAL A 127 -3.80 17.80 11.38
N GLY A 128 -3.54 18.65 10.39
CA GLY A 128 -3.31 20.08 10.60
C GLY A 128 -1.83 20.48 10.55
N ASP A 129 -0.90 19.53 10.70
CA ASP A 129 0.53 19.81 10.59
C ASP A 129 0.91 20.23 9.18
N VAL A 130 1.94 21.07 9.06
CA VAL A 130 2.63 21.30 7.78
C VAL A 130 4.08 20.85 7.89
N ILE A 131 4.47 19.85 7.12
CA ILE A 131 5.85 19.37 7.07
C ILE A 131 6.69 20.42 6.33
N LEU A 132 7.66 20.98 7.05
CA LEU A 132 8.59 21.98 6.53
C LEU A 132 9.97 21.38 6.20
N GLY A 133 10.32 20.25 6.83
CA GLY A 133 11.61 19.61 6.62
C GLY A 133 11.58 18.11 6.90
N MET A 134 12.39 17.33 6.17
CA MET A 134 12.55 15.89 6.38
C MET A 134 13.96 15.44 5.99
N ALA A 135 14.60 14.65 6.86
CA ALA A 135 15.95 14.12 6.64
C ALA A 135 17.00 15.21 6.30
N GLY A 136 16.83 16.41 6.85
CA GLY A 136 17.70 17.57 6.57
C GLY A 136 17.37 18.36 5.30
N TYR A 137 16.40 17.89 4.49
CA TYR A 137 15.93 18.60 3.30
C TYR A 137 14.74 19.49 3.65
N SER A 138 14.70 20.69 3.05
CA SER A 138 13.55 21.60 3.11
C SER A 138 12.44 21.09 2.20
N ILE A 139 11.20 21.08 2.69
CA ILE A 139 10.01 20.63 1.96
C ILE A 139 9.28 21.86 1.42
N GLN A 140 9.13 21.94 0.10
CA GLN A 140 8.38 23.02 -0.55
C GLN A 140 6.91 22.63 -0.78
N ASN A 141 6.65 21.35 -1.06
CA ASN A 141 5.32 20.85 -1.44
C ASN A 141 5.11 19.37 -1.05
N ALA A 142 3.96 18.80 -1.41
CA ALA A 142 3.64 17.40 -1.12
C ALA A 142 4.52 16.40 -1.89
N ASP A 143 4.92 16.72 -3.12
CA ASP A 143 5.75 15.85 -3.96
C ASP A 143 7.15 15.63 -3.35
N ASP A 144 7.74 16.65 -2.72
CA ASP A 144 9.03 16.53 -2.04
C ASP A 144 8.99 15.47 -0.93
N VAL A 145 7.90 15.45 -0.15
CA VAL A 145 7.71 14.45 0.90
C VAL A 145 7.60 13.06 0.30
N GLN A 146 6.82 12.90 -0.77
CA GLN A 146 6.65 11.60 -1.44
C GLN A 146 8.00 11.08 -1.96
N HIS A 147 8.76 11.91 -2.67
CA HIS A 147 10.07 11.53 -3.21
C HIS A 147 11.10 11.18 -2.15
N LEU A 148 11.10 11.88 -1.00
CA LEU A 148 12.02 11.57 0.09
C LEU A 148 11.63 10.27 0.79
N VAL A 149 10.35 10.07 1.05
CA VAL A 149 9.82 8.84 1.66
C VAL A 149 10.15 7.62 0.81
N GLU A 150 10.03 7.71 -0.52
CA GLU A 150 10.35 6.60 -1.43
C GLU A 150 11.81 6.14 -1.37
N ARG A 151 12.72 6.99 -0.89
CA ARG A 151 14.16 6.69 -0.76
C ARG A 151 14.54 6.11 0.61
N MET A 152 13.62 6.09 1.55
CA MET A 152 13.90 5.58 2.90
C MET A 152 14.10 4.06 2.88
N THR A 153 14.69 3.54 3.94
CA THR A 153 14.80 2.10 4.17
C THR A 153 13.97 1.68 5.39
N PRO A 154 13.35 0.48 5.38
CA PRO A 154 12.65 0.00 6.57
C PRO A 154 13.57 -0.03 7.79
N GLY A 155 13.09 0.50 8.92
CA GLY A 155 13.85 0.65 10.15
C GLY A 155 14.65 1.95 10.27
N GLN A 156 14.74 2.76 9.22
CA GLN A 156 15.44 4.04 9.24
C GLN A 156 14.66 5.09 10.03
N SER A 157 15.34 5.73 10.99
CA SER A 157 14.84 6.93 11.68
C SER A 157 15.32 8.18 10.95
N VAL A 158 14.41 9.14 10.72
CA VAL A 158 14.75 10.45 10.17
C VAL A 158 14.09 11.60 10.94
N PRO A 159 14.77 12.73 11.11
CA PRO A 159 14.16 13.93 11.68
C PRO A 159 13.17 14.55 10.69
N VAL A 160 12.02 14.97 11.19
CA VAL A 160 10.97 15.67 10.46
C VAL A 160 10.60 16.94 11.22
N VAL A 161 10.59 18.07 10.54
CA VAL A 161 10.18 19.35 11.11
C VAL A 161 8.78 19.67 10.62
N VAL A 162 7.86 19.84 11.56
CA VAL A 162 6.47 20.22 11.28
C VAL A 162 6.14 21.57 11.87
N TRP A 163 5.24 22.30 11.22
CA TRP A 163 4.58 23.49 11.75
C TRP A 163 3.25 23.09 12.36
N ARG A 164 3.06 23.45 13.64
CA ARG A 164 1.84 23.19 14.40
C ARG A 164 1.60 24.34 15.35
N ASP A 165 0.38 24.88 15.36
CA ASP A 165 -0.05 25.94 16.28
C ASP A 165 0.90 27.16 16.31
N GLY A 166 1.44 27.54 15.16
CA GLY A 166 2.34 28.69 15.03
C GLY A 166 3.79 28.44 15.43
N ARG A 167 4.19 27.18 15.64
CA ARG A 167 5.55 26.81 16.07
C ARG A 167 6.11 25.66 15.25
N GLN A 168 7.43 25.61 15.13
CA GLN A 168 8.14 24.46 14.57
C GLN A 168 8.37 23.40 15.65
N ILE A 169 8.01 22.16 15.34
CA ILE A 169 8.21 20.99 16.19
C ILE A 169 9.07 20.00 15.40
N GLN A 170 10.15 19.55 16.03
CA GLN A 170 10.97 18.48 15.47
C GLN A 170 10.50 17.13 16.02
N LEU A 171 10.18 16.22 15.11
CA LEU A 171 9.74 14.86 15.37
C LEU A 171 10.74 13.88 14.76
N GLU A 172 10.76 12.65 15.24
CA GLU A 172 11.55 11.57 14.66
C GLU A 172 10.61 10.52 14.08
N VAL A 173 10.70 10.30 12.77
CA VAL A 173 9.89 9.29 12.07
C VAL A 173 10.73 8.07 11.79
N ARG A 174 10.26 6.91 12.25
CA ARG A 174 10.87 5.60 11.98
C ARG A 174 10.04 4.83 10.95
N PHE A 175 10.63 4.60 9.77
CA PHE A 175 10.04 3.88 8.65
C PHE A 175 10.06 2.36 8.81
#